data_AF-A0AAX1NDM1-F1
#
_entry.id   AF-A0AAX1NDM1-F1
#
_cell.length_a   1.000
_cell.length_b   1.000
_cell.length_c   1.000
_cell.angle_alpha   90.00
_cell.angle_beta   90.00
_cell.angle_gamma   90.00
#
_symmetry.space_group_name_H-M   'P 1'
#
loop_
_entity.id
_entity.type
_entity.pdbx_description
1 polymer ?
#
loop_
_entity_poly.entity_id
_entity_poly.type
_entity_poly.pdbx_seq_one_letter_code
_entity_poly.pdbx_strand_id
1 'polypeptide(L)'
;MLLLISSCEEDIQGDLNGDILYTKKYELTYSKPLKLDTFQAELRGEDLDTSVLHFTITRYDGVLLYEEYVDAQSILGDGKDLDSLDVDSKNRLVHSRVDNFLQDKSELIILFEKLRPQVKDILQ
;
A
#
# COMPACT_ATOMS: atom_id res chain seq x y z
N MET A 1 12.11 -25.78 -23.12
CA MET A 1 11.05 -24.80 -23.41
C MET A 1 10.74 -24.08 -22.11
N LEU A 2 11.44 -22.97 -21.84
CA LEU A 2 11.16 -22.13 -20.67
C LEU A 2 10.04 -21.15 -21.06
N LEU A 3 8.91 -21.26 -20.37
CA LEU A 3 7.82 -20.27 -20.44
C LEU A 3 8.28 -19.04 -19.65
N LEU A 4 8.81 -18.06 -20.37
CA LEU A 4 8.93 -16.69 -19.86
C LEU A 4 7.52 -16.14 -19.73
N ILE A 5 7.03 -16.11 -18.50
CA ILE A 5 5.84 -15.35 -18.12
C ILE A 5 6.26 -13.89 -18.26
N SER A 6 6.03 -13.33 -19.44
CA SER A 6 6.10 -11.89 -19.67
C SER A 6 4.95 -11.29 -18.89
N SER A 7 5.21 -10.94 -17.63
CA SER A 7 4.35 -10.03 -16.90
C SER A 7 4.45 -8.69 -17.62
N CYS A 8 3.33 -8.22 -18.18
CA CYS A 8 3.18 -6.79 -18.47
C CYS A 8 3.13 -6.09 -17.11
N GLU A 9 4.28 -5.86 -16.49
CA GLU A 9 4.42 -4.78 -15.53
C GLU A 9 4.42 -3.51 -16.38
N GLU A 10 3.26 -2.87 -16.49
CA GLU A 10 3.20 -1.47 -16.88
C GLU A 10 4.15 -0.71 -15.94
N ASP A 11 4.90 0.22 -16.50
CA ASP A 11 6.01 0.93 -15.85
C ASP A 11 5.45 1.97 -14.87
N ILE A 12 4.78 1.50 -13.81
CA ILE A 12 4.07 2.27 -12.77
C ILE A 12 5.04 3.22 -12.03
N GLN A 13 6.36 3.03 -12.16
CA GLN A 13 7.37 3.90 -11.57
C GLN A 13 7.44 5.30 -12.20
N GLY A 14 6.94 5.49 -13.42
CA GLY A 14 6.95 6.79 -14.11
C GLY A 14 6.14 7.88 -13.41
N ASP A 15 5.06 7.51 -12.70
CA ASP A 15 4.08 8.45 -12.11
C ASP A 15 4.41 8.92 -10.69
N LEU A 16 5.56 8.53 -10.13
CA LEU A 16 5.94 8.88 -8.76
C LEU A 16 6.34 10.35 -8.55
N ASN A 17 6.44 11.12 -9.64
CA ASN A 17 6.75 12.55 -9.65
C ASN A 17 5.50 13.46 -9.58
N GLY A 18 4.28 12.89 -9.51
CA GLY A 18 3.04 13.65 -9.33
C GLY A 18 2.90 14.27 -7.93
N ASP A 19 1.91 15.16 -7.78
CA ASP A 19 1.58 15.77 -6.50
C ASP A 19 1.08 14.71 -5.50
N ILE A 20 1.36 14.93 -4.21
CA ILE A 20 0.83 14.06 -3.15
C ILE A 20 -0.63 14.45 -2.92
N LEU A 21 -1.55 13.61 -3.38
CA LEU A 21 -2.99 13.79 -3.25
C LEU A 21 -3.49 13.35 -1.87
N TYR A 22 -2.86 12.32 -1.29
CA TYR A 22 -3.21 11.80 0.02
C TYR A 22 -2.02 11.15 0.69
N THR A 23 -1.94 11.23 2.02
CA THR A 23 -0.97 10.48 2.81
C THR A 23 -1.61 9.98 4.08
N LYS A 24 -1.40 8.71 4.38
CA LYS A 24 -1.76 8.12 5.66
C LYS A 24 -0.59 7.33 6.21
N LYS A 25 -0.33 7.56 7.49
CA LYS A 25 0.68 6.86 8.26
C LYS A 25 0.07 6.30 9.53
N TYR A 26 0.41 5.06 9.87
CA TYR A 26 0.04 4.42 11.12
C TYR A 26 1.23 3.65 11.71
N GLU A 27 1.29 3.63 13.03
CA GLU A 27 2.38 3.03 13.79
C GLU A 27 1.87 1.78 14.48
N LEU A 28 2.53 0.65 14.24
CA LEU A 28 2.15 -0.65 14.81
C LEU A 28 3.34 -1.26 15.53
N THR A 29 3.10 -1.76 16.76
CA THR A 29 4.16 -2.41 17.54
C THR A 29 4.35 -3.82 16.99
N TYR A 30 5.48 -4.05 16.33
CA TYR A 30 5.67 -5.26 15.53
C TYR A 30 6.98 -6.00 15.87
N SER A 31 8.03 -5.31 16.29
CA SER A 31 9.33 -5.91 16.59
C SER A 31 9.58 -6.07 18.09
N LYS A 32 10.35 -7.10 18.48
CA LYS A 32 10.94 -7.21 19.83
C LYS A 32 12.23 -6.38 19.89
N PRO A 33 12.47 -5.55 20.92
CA PRO A 33 11.53 -5.11 21.97
C PRO A 33 10.51 -4.10 21.40
N LEU A 34 9.39 -3.88 22.13
CA LEU A 34 8.26 -2.95 21.85
C LEU A 34 8.64 -1.69 21.04
N LYS A 35 8.81 -1.84 19.73
CA LYS A 35 9.14 -0.74 18.84
C LYS A 35 8.18 -0.74 17.68
N LEU A 36 7.78 0.47 17.31
CA LEU A 36 6.74 0.73 16.33
C LEU A 36 7.36 0.72 14.94
N ASP A 37 6.86 -0.18 14.10
CA ASP A 37 7.11 -0.12 12.68
C ASP A 37 6.07 0.86 12.07
N THR A 38 6.51 1.64 11.10
CA THR A 38 5.69 2.61 10.37
C THR A 38 5.13 1.94 9.13
N PHE A 39 3.82 2.06 8.96
CA PHE A 39 3.12 1.69 7.75
C PHE A 39 2.59 2.97 7.13
N GLN A 40 2.80 3.13 5.83
CA GLN A 40 2.50 4.38 5.15
C GLN A 40 1.96 4.10 3.76
N ALA A 41 0.90 4.80 3.40
CA ALA A 41 0.42 4.88 2.02
C ALA A 41 0.37 6.33 1.57
N GLU A 42 0.89 6.58 0.38
CA GLU A 42 0.87 7.85 -0.30
C GLU A 42 0.18 7.69 -1.64
N LEU A 43 -0.84 8.49 -1.90
CA LEU A 43 -1.45 8.58 -3.22
C LEU A 43 -0.79 9.72 -3.97
N ARG A 44 -0.15 9.42 -5.10
CA ARG A 44 0.62 10.39 -5.90
C ARG A 44 0.11 10.40 -7.33
N GLY A 45 -0.07 11.59 -7.91
CA GLY A 45 -0.55 11.75 -9.28
C GLY A 45 -1.07 13.16 -9.55
N GLU A 46 -1.42 13.46 -10.80
CA GLU A 46 -2.08 14.72 -11.17
C GLU A 46 -3.56 14.73 -10.73
N ASP A 47 -4.22 13.57 -10.83
CA ASP A 47 -5.59 13.33 -10.39
C ASP A 47 -5.76 11.92 -9.84
N LEU A 48 -6.96 11.58 -9.35
CA LEU A 48 -7.21 10.26 -8.77
C LEU A 48 -7.17 9.13 -9.80
N ASP A 49 -7.52 9.42 -11.06
CA ASP A 49 -7.67 8.41 -12.12
C ASP A 49 -6.31 7.97 -12.68
N THR A 50 -5.30 8.84 -12.56
CA THR A 50 -3.91 8.60 -12.94
C THR A 50 -2.99 8.39 -11.74
N SER A 51 -3.55 8.38 -10.52
CA SER A 51 -2.72 8.26 -9.32
C SER A 51 -2.23 6.85 -9.07
N VAL A 52 -1.10 6.77 -8.38
CA VAL A 52 -0.50 5.53 -7.88
C VAL A 52 -0.49 5.60 -6.37
N LEU A 53 -0.91 4.50 -5.72
CA LEU A 53 -0.71 4.31 -4.30
C LEU A 53 0.67 3.70 -4.06
N HIS A 54 1.54 4.46 -3.42
CA HIS A 54 2.82 4.01 -2.89
C HIS A 54 2.63 3.54 -1.44
N PHE A 55 2.75 2.23 -1.21
CA PHE A 55 2.64 1.64 0.12
C PHE A 55 4.02 1.16 0.61
N THR A 56 4.38 1.53 1.84
CA THR A 56 5.65 1.17 2.46
C THR A 56 5.49 0.69 3.88
N ILE A 57 6.39 -0.21 4.27
CA ILE A 57 6.60 -0.61 5.67
C ILE A 57 8.03 -0.30 6.04
N THR A 58 8.21 0.59 7.01
CA THR A 58 9.51 0.95 7.54
C THR A 58 9.62 0.45 8.97
N ARG A 59 10.62 -0.38 9.24
CA ARG A 59 10.92 -0.82 10.61
C ARG A 59 11.28 0.38 11.47
N TYR A 60 11.07 0.28 12.78
CA TYR A 60 11.43 1.30 13.76
C TYR A 60 12.86 1.87 13.65
N ASP A 61 13.81 1.14 13.06
CA ASP A 61 15.21 1.53 12.87
C ASP A 61 15.45 2.25 11.53
N GLY A 62 14.38 2.50 10.77
CA GLY A 62 14.42 3.17 9.47
C GLY A 62 14.61 2.22 8.29
N VAL A 63 14.72 0.90 8.50
CA VAL A 63 14.90 -0.06 7.41
C VAL A 63 13.59 -0.27 6.67
N LEU A 64 13.58 -0.04 5.35
CA LEU A 64 12.47 -0.40 4.46
C LEU A 64 12.35 -1.93 4.41
N LEU A 65 11.23 -2.47 4.89
CA LEU A 65 10.94 -3.90 4.89
C LEU A 65 10.15 -4.32 3.66
N TYR A 66 9.32 -3.41 3.15
CA TYR A 66 8.41 -3.67 2.05
C TYR A 66 8.04 -2.37 1.35
N GLU A 67 7.90 -2.46 0.04
CA GLU A 67 7.47 -1.39 -0.84
C GLU A 67 6.65 -1.99 -1.97
N GLU A 68 5.53 -1.35 -2.27
CA GLU A 68 4.60 -1.74 -3.31
C GLU A 68 4.01 -0.49 -3.96
N TYR A 69 3.86 -0.54 -5.28
CA TYR A 69 3.15 0.46 -6.05
C TYR A 69 1.90 -0.19 -6.62
N VAL A 70 0.75 0.39 -6.32
CA VAL A 70 -0.55 -0.12 -6.74
C VAL A 70 -1.25 0.96 -7.53
N ASP A 71 -1.78 0.61 -8.69
CA ASP A 71 -2.69 1.49 -9.42
C ASP A 71 -3.86 1.90 -8.51
N ALA A 72 -4.07 3.20 -8.36
CA ALA A 72 -5.09 3.74 -7.48
C ALA A 72 -6.49 3.30 -7.91
N GLN A 73 -6.74 3.11 -9.20
CA GLN A 73 -8.06 2.70 -9.69
C GLN A 73 -8.50 1.36 -9.10
N SER A 74 -7.55 0.43 -8.88
CA SER A 74 -7.82 -0.87 -8.26
C SER A 74 -8.30 -0.78 -6.80
N ILE A 75 -7.99 0.31 -6.11
CA ILE A 75 -8.34 0.57 -4.71
C ILE A 75 -9.54 1.52 -4.62
N LEU A 76 -9.51 2.59 -5.40
CA LEU A 76 -10.47 3.70 -5.39
C LEU A 76 -11.70 3.45 -6.25
N GLY A 77 -11.66 2.50 -7.19
CA GLY A 77 -12.72 2.24 -8.17
C GLY A 77 -12.64 3.14 -9.41
N ASP A 78 -13.55 2.94 -10.37
CA ASP A 78 -13.62 3.75 -11.59
C ASP A 78 -13.94 5.22 -11.26
N GLY A 79 -13.21 6.17 -11.86
CA GLY A 79 -13.36 7.61 -11.65
C GLY A 79 -14.78 8.12 -11.90
N LYS A 80 -15.54 7.44 -12.77
CA LYS A 80 -16.95 7.76 -13.04
C LYS A 80 -17.85 7.66 -11.80
N ASP A 81 -17.52 6.78 -10.86
CA ASP A 81 -18.24 6.66 -9.60
C ASP A 81 -17.93 7.85 -8.68
N LEU A 82 -16.75 8.45 -8.82
CA LEU A 82 -16.25 9.58 -8.02
C LEU A 82 -16.67 10.94 -8.58
N ASP A 83 -16.83 11.07 -9.89
CA ASP A 83 -17.16 12.34 -10.56
C ASP A 83 -18.59 12.83 -10.29
N SER A 84 -19.47 11.91 -9.88
CA SER A 84 -20.85 12.24 -9.49
C SER A 84 -20.96 12.78 -8.05
N LEU A 85 -19.89 12.68 -7.27
CA LEU A 85 -19.85 13.07 -5.86
C LEU A 85 -19.37 14.51 -5.68
N ASP A 86 -19.90 15.18 -4.67
CA ASP A 86 -19.30 16.43 -4.20
C ASP A 86 -17.91 16.18 -3.59
N VAL A 87 -17.11 17.24 -3.48
CA VAL A 87 -15.71 17.16 -3.05
C VAL A 87 -15.56 16.53 -1.66
N ASP A 88 -16.47 16.81 -0.72
CA ASP A 88 -16.39 16.27 0.64
C ASP A 88 -16.70 14.77 0.66
N SER A 89 -17.71 14.35 -0.11
CA SER A 89 -18.06 12.93 -0.29
C SER A 89 -16.94 12.15 -0.99
N LYS A 90 -16.34 12.73 -2.04
CA LYS A 90 -15.19 12.16 -2.76
C LYS A 90 -14.00 11.95 -1.82
N ASN A 91 -13.65 12.97 -1.03
CA ASN A 91 -12.58 12.88 -0.04
C ASN A 91 -12.85 11.79 1.01
N ARG A 92 -14.06 11.74 1.58
CA ARG A 92 -14.42 10.69 2.56
C ARG A 92 -14.30 9.29 1.98
N LEU A 93 -14.71 9.10 0.74
CA LEU A 93 -14.64 7.81 0.07
C LEU A 93 -13.19 7.39 -0.21
N VAL A 94 -12.35 8.29 -0.72
CA VAL A 94 -10.91 8.05 -0.91
C VAL A 94 -10.26 7.66 0.41
N HIS A 95 -10.49 8.44 1.47
CA HIS A 95 -9.95 8.13 2.80
C HIS A 95 -10.39 6.76 3.29
N SER A 96 -11.68 6.44 3.18
CA SER A 96 -12.22 5.15 3.63
C SER A 96 -11.63 3.97 2.85
N ARG A 97 -11.43 4.11 1.53
CA ARG A 97 -10.91 3.01 0.70
C ARG A 97 -9.43 2.78 0.93
N VAL A 98 -8.64 3.84 1.03
CA VAL A 98 -7.22 3.71 1.38
C VAL A 98 -7.04 3.18 2.81
N ASP A 99 -7.88 3.61 3.76
CA ASP A 99 -7.86 3.08 5.13
C ASP A 99 -8.19 1.57 5.17
N ASN A 100 -9.19 1.13 4.39
CA ASN A 100 -9.51 -0.30 4.27
C ASN A 100 -8.34 -1.10 3.65
N PHE A 101 -7.74 -0.59 2.57
CA PHE A 101 -6.57 -1.20 1.94
C PHE A 101 -5.41 -1.38 2.94
N LEU A 102 -5.13 -0.33 3.73
CA LEU A 102 -4.08 -0.36 4.74
C LEU A 102 -4.38 -1.36 5.86
N GLN A 103 -5.64 -1.46 6.28
CA GLN A 103 -6.06 -2.45 7.27
C GLN A 103 -5.87 -3.87 6.73
N ASP A 104 -6.36 -4.18 5.53
CA ASP A 104 -6.23 -5.50 4.91
C ASP A 104 -4.77 -5.93 4.76
N LYS A 105 -3.91 -5.00 4.29
CA LYS A 105 -2.46 -5.24 4.19
C LYS A 105 -1.86 -5.51 5.56
N SER A 106 -2.20 -4.71 6.57
CA SER A 106 -1.68 -4.90 7.93
C SER A 106 -2.05 -6.27 8.51
N GLU A 107 -3.26 -6.78 8.25
CA GLU A 107 -3.70 -8.11 8.69
C GLU A 107 -2.92 -9.23 8.00
N LEU A 108 -2.69 -9.13 6.69
CA LEU A 108 -1.86 -10.07 5.94
C LEU A 108 -0.42 -10.13 6.48
N ILE A 109 0.16 -8.97 6.81
CA ILE A 109 1.52 -8.87 7.33
C ILE A 109 1.61 -9.45 8.75
N ILE A 110 0.62 -9.20 9.60
CA ILE A 110 0.49 -9.85 10.91
C ILE A 110 0.44 -11.38 10.75
N LEU A 111 -0.28 -11.88 9.74
CA LEU A 111 -0.39 -13.31 9.45
C LEU A 111 0.95 -13.91 9.00
N PHE A 112 1.61 -13.30 8.01
CA PHE A 112 2.89 -13.78 7.46
C PHE A 112 3.95 -13.92 8.54
N GLU A 113 3.97 -13.02 9.51
CA GLU A 113 4.96 -13.10 10.56
C GLU A 113 4.58 -14.00 11.73
N LYS A 114 3.29 -14.26 11.99
CA LYS A 114 2.91 -15.39 12.87
C LYS A 114 3.40 -16.73 12.31
N LEU A 115 3.53 -16.83 10.98
CA LEU A 115 4.06 -18.00 10.28
C LEU A 115 5.60 -18.04 10.27
N ARG A 116 6.28 -16.89 10.31
CA ARG A 116 7.75 -16.81 10.17
C ARG A 116 8.56 -17.60 11.22
N PRO A 117 8.20 -17.64 12.52
CA PRO A 117 8.83 -18.54 13.48
C PRO A 117 8.66 -20.02 13.09
N GLN A 118 7.47 -20.40 12.62
CA GLN A 118 7.15 -21.78 12.27
C GLN A 118 7.94 -22.27 11.06
N VAL A 119 8.23 -21.40 10.09
CA VAL A 119 9.04 -21.74 8.92
C VAL A 119 10.53 -21.86 9.27
N LYS A 120 11.04 -21.08 10.22
CA LYS A 120 12.42 -21.21 10.70
C LYS A 120 12.67 -22.53 11.41
N ASP A 121 11.69 -23.05 12.15
CA ASP A 121 11.81 -24.33 12.84
C ASP A 121 11.74 -25.54 11.89
N ILE A 122 11.19 -25.39 10.68
CA ILE A 122 11.11 -26.47 9.66
C ILE A 122 12.39 -26.55 8.80
N LEU A 123 13.15 -25.45 8.72
CA LEU A 123 14.37 -25.34 7.90
C LEU A 123 15.67 -25.52 8.70
N GLN A 124 15.59 -25.95 9.96
CA GLN A 124 16.72 -26.38 10.80
C GLN A 124 16.73 -27.89 10.97
#